data_AF-A0A0Q8IN97-F1
#
_entry.id   AF-A0A0Q8IN97-F1
#
_cell.length_a   1.000
_cell.length_b   1.000
_cell.length_c   1.000
_cell.angle_alpha   90.00
_cell.angle_beta   90.00
_cell.angle_gamma   90.00
#
_symmetry.space_group_name_H-M   'P 1'
#
loop_
_entity.id
_entity.type
_entity.pdbx_description
1 polymer ?
#
loop_
_entity_poly.entity_id
_entity_poly.type
_entity_poly.pdbx_seq_one_letter_code
_entity_poly.pdbx_strand_id
1 'polypeptide(L)'
;MTTVNMLEAKTQLSKLVEAVESGAEAEIIIARNGKPAARIVPIAEKRLEPRRLGLAEGKYDPIDWDEWDRTSVEIAKIMQEGDIFPPGKGDDDASSS
;
A
#
# COMPACT_ATOMS: atom_id res chain seq x y z
N MET A 1 -2.88 -2.59 -29.50
CA MET A 1 -4.01 -1.94 -28.78
C MET A 1 -5.24 -2.13 -29.63
N THR A 2 -5.99 -3.18 -29.32
CA THR A 2 -7.18 -3.56 -30.09
C THR A 2 -8.42 -3.04 -29.38
N THR A 3 -9.36 -2.47 -30.14
CA THR A 3 -10.62 -1.94 -29.59
C THR A 3 -11.78 -2.69 -30.21
N VAL A 4 -12.66 -3.24 -29.37
CA VAL A 4 -13.86 -3.99 -29.77
C VAL A 4 -15.10 -3.34 -29.21
N ASN A 5 -16.24 -3.53 -29.86
CA ASN A 5 -17.51 -3.05 -29.31
C ASN A 5 -18.06 -4.00 -28.23
N MET A 6 -19.09 -3.56 -27.49
CA MET A 6 -19.70 -4.36 -26.42
C MET A 6 -20.33 -5.68 -26.90
N LEU A 7 -20.86 -5.72 -28.15
CA LEU A 7 -21.48 -6.92 -28.71
C LEU A 7 -20.43 -7.99 -29.03
N GLU A 8 -19.36 -7.59 -29.72
CA GLU A 8 -18.20 -8.44 -30.00
C GLU A 8 -17.56 -8.96 -28.72
N ALA A 9 -17.38 -8.08 -27.73
CA ALA A 9 -16.85 -8.45 -26.43
C ALA A 9 -17.71 -9.51 -25.73
N LYS A 10 -19.04 -9.39 -25.78
CA LYS A 10 -19.95 -10.39 -25.18
C LYS A 10 -19.90 -11.73 -25.92
N THR A 11 -19.82 -11.71 -27.25
CA THR A 11 -19.86 -12.93 -28.08
C THR A 11 -18.52 -13.66 -28.09
N GLN A 12 -17.40 -12.95 -27.99
CA GLN A 12 -16.05 -13.52 -28.16
C GLN A 12 -15.17 -13.37 -26.91
N LEU A 13 -15.77 -13.15 -25.73
CA LEU A 13 -15.03 -12.85 -24.50
C LEU A 13 -13.89 -13.82 -24.23
N SER A 14 -14.15 -15.13 -24.32
CA SER A 14 -13.14 -16.16 -24.06
C SER A 14 -11.92 -16.04 -24.99
N LYS A 15 -12.13 -15.75 -26.28
CA LYS A 15 -11.03 -15.57 -27.24
C LYS A 15 -10.23 -14.28 -26.98
N LEU A 16 -10.92 -13.22 -26.58
CA LEU A 16 -10.27 -11.96 -26.23
C LEU A 16 -9.41 -12.12 -24.97
N VAL A 17 -9.88 -12.89 -23.99
CA VAL A 17 -9.11 -13.23 -22.79
C VAL A 17 -7.89 -14.08 -23.17
N GLU A 18 -8.07 -15.13 -23.98
CA GLU A 18 -6.96 -15.98 -24.43
C GLU A 18 -5.89 -15.19 -25.20
N ALA A 19 -6.28 -14.25 -26.05
CA ALA A 19 -5.35 -13.36 -26.76
C ALA A 19 -4.51 -12.51 -25.81
N VAL A 20 -5.09 -12.08 -24.68
CA VAL A 20 -4.39 -11.31 -23.66
C VAL A 20 -3.53 -12.20 -22.75
N GLU A 21 -4.01 -13.39 -22.39
CA GLU A 21 -3.27 -14.36 -21.58
C GLU A 21 -2.05 -14.94 -22.31
N SER A 22 -2.19 -15.24 -23.61
CA SER A 22 -1.09 -15.71 -24.46
C SER A 22 -0.05 -14.63 -24.78
N GLY A 23 -0.37 -13.36 -24.48
CA GLY A 23 0.47 -12.21 -24.83
C GLY A 23 0.40 -11.80 -26.30
N ALA A 24 -0.53 -12.37 -27.09
CA ALA A 24 -0.78 -11.94 -28.46
C ALA A 24 -1.24 -10.46 -28.51
N GLU A 25 -2.01 -10.04 -27.52
CA GLU A 25 -2.39 -8.65 -27.28
C GLU A 25 -1.99 -8.23 -25.87
N ALA A 26 -1.27 -7.11 -25.74
CA ALA A 26 -0.92 -6.57 -24.43
C ALA A 26 -2.14 -6.02 -23.68
N GLU A 27 -3.12 -5.47 -24.42
CA GLU A 27 -4.37 -4.96 -23.88
C GLU A 27 -5.46 -4.84 -24.97
N ILE A 28 -6.71 -5.02 -24.56
CA ILE A 28 -7.89 -4.88 -25.43
C ILE A 28 -8.89 -3.93 -24.76
N ILE A 29 -9.33 -2.90 -25.48
CA ILE A 29 -10.35 -1.95 -25.01
C ILE A 29 -11.74 -2.38 -25.48
N ILE A 30 -12.71 -2.33 -24.57
CA ILE A 30 -14.13 -2.53 -24.89
C ILE A 30 -14.80 -1.15 -24.94
N ALA A 31 -15.35 -0.80 -26.10
CA ALA A 31 -16.07 0.44 -26.31
C ALA A 31 -17.59 0.25 -26.24
N ARG A 32 -18.28 1.23 -25.65
CA ARG A 32 -19.74 1.38 -25.68
C ARG A 32 -20.07 2.69 -26.41
N ASN A 33 -20.83 2.61 -27.51
CA ASN A 33 -21.20 3.77 -28.33
C ASN A 33 -19.98 4.60 -28.78
N GLY A 34 -18.91 3.93 -29.22
CA GLY A 34 -17.67 4.58 -29.66
C GLY A 34 -16.79 5.15 -28.54
N LYS A 35 -17.20 5.03 -27.27
CA LYS A 35 -16.42 5.48 -26.11
C LYS A 35 -15.81 4.29 -25.37
N PRO A 36 -14.51 4.33 -25.00
CA PRO A 36 -13.90 3.33 -24.13
C PRO A 36 -14.69 3.19 -22.83
N ALA A 37 -15.04 1.96 -22.47
CA ALA A 37 -15.85 1.66 -21.29
C ALA A 37 -15.15 0.67 -20.33
N ALA A 38 -14.38 -0.26 -20.87
CA ALA A 38 -13.61 -1.22 -20.09
C ALA A 38 -12.34 -1.64 -20.83
N ARG A 39 -11.44 -2.34 -20.15
CA ARG A 39 -10.20 -2.89 -20.72
C ARG A 39 -9.96 -4.29 -20.18
N ILE A 40 -9.51 -5.20 -21.04
CA ILE A 40 -8.98 -6.52 -20.69
C ILE A 40 -7.46 -6.39 -20.68
N VAL A 41 -6.84 -6.72 -19.54
CA VAL A 41 -5.39 -6.74 -19.32
C VAL A 41 -5.01 -8.05 -18.64
N PRO A 42 -3.78 -8.55 -18.85
CA PRO A 42 -3.35 -9.76 -18.15
C PRO A 42 -3.27 -9.44 -16.66
N ILE A 43 -3.74 -10.37 -15.83
CA ILE A 43 -3.52 -10.28 -14.39
C ILE A 43 -2.05 -10.65 -14.17
N ALA A 44 -1.22 -9.65 -13.89
CA ALA A 44 0.17 -9.90 -13.55
C ALA A 44 0.21 -10.87 -12.36
N GLU A 45 0.84 -12.02 -12.55
CA GLU A 45 1.21 -12.86 -11.41
C GLU A 45 2.04 -11.97 -10.50
N LYS A 46 1.56 -11.80 -9.27
CA LYS A 46 2.28 -11.07 -8.23
C LYS A 46 3.52 -11.88 -7.96
N ARG A 47 4.59 -11.63 -8.72
CA ARG A 47 5.89 -12.27 -8.51
C ARG A 47 6.20 -11.95 -7.05
N LEU A 48 6.17 -12.98 -6.21
CA LEU A 48 6.68 -12.90 -4.85
C LEU A 48 8.19 -12.75 -5.02
N GLU A 49 8.63 -11.56 -5.43
CA GLU A 49 10.02 -11.17 -5.38
C GLU A 49 10.47 -11.51 -3.96
N PRO A 50 11.50 -12.35 -3.80
CA PRO A 50 12.01 -12.68 -2.47
C PRO A 50 12.24 -11.37 -1.73
N ARG A 51 11.51 -11.17 -0.62
CA ARG A 51 11.68 -9.95 0.16
C ARG A 51 13.14 -9.85 0.56
N ARG A 52 13.78 -8.73 0.23
CA ARG A 52 15.15 -8.47 0.66
C ARG A 52 15.16 -8.29 2.18
N LEU A 53 15.58 -9.31 2.90
CA LEU A 53 15.85 -9.27 4.33
C LEU A 53 17.21 -8.58 4.57
N GLY A 54 17.50 -8.18 5.81
CA GLY A 54 18.81 -7.62 6.19
C GLY A 54 19.02 -6.13 5.88
N LEU A 55 17.97 -5.35 5.54
CA LEU A 55 18.09 -3.90 5.30
C LEU A 55 18.61 -3.08 6.50
N ALA A 56 18.52 -3.66 7.70
CA ALA A 56 18.96 -3.08 8.96
C ALA A 56 20.12 -3.86 9.61
N GLU A 57 20.73 -4.81 8.89
CA GLU A 57 21.87 -5.56 9.40
C GLU A 57 23.03 -4.60 9.73
N GLY A 58 23.50 -4.65 10.97
CA GLY A 58 24.57 -3.77 11.48
C GLY A 58 24.21 -2.30 11.67
N LYS A 59 22.93 -1.90 11.52
CA LYS A 59 22.49 -0.51 11.78
C LYS A 59 22.17 -0.22 13.23
N TYR A 60 22.02 -1.25 14.04
CA TYR A 60 21.68 -1.16 15.45
C TYR A 60 22.56 -2.11 16.23
N ASP A 61 22.96 -1.68 17.42
CA ASP A 61 23.63 -2.55 18.36
C ASP A 61 22.68 -3.67 18.83
N PRO A 62 23.22 -4.84 19.20
CA PRO A 62 22.43 -5.87 19.86
C PRO A 62 21.71 -5.27 21.08
N ILE A 63 20.46 -5.68 21.29
CA ILE A 63 19.68 -5.24 22.46
C ILE A 63 20.39 -5.72 23.72
N ASP A 64 20.70 -4.78 24.61
CA ASP A 64 21.06 -5.07 26.00
C ASP A 64 19.77 -5.28 26.79
N TRP A 65 19.54 -6.53 27.20
CA TRP A 65 18.32 -6.92 27.92
C TRP A 65 18.27 -6.36 29.35
N ASP A 66 19.43 -6.16 30.00
CA ASP A 66 19.47 -5.60 31.35
C ASP A 66 19.15 -4.09 31.32
N GLU A 67 19.64 -3.39 30.30
CA GLU A 67 19.28 -1.98 30.05
C GLU A 67 17.81 -1.81 29.66
N TRP A 68 17.29 -2.72 28.82
CA TRP A 68 15.89 -2.74 28.42
C TRP A 68 14.95 -2.89 29.62
N ASP A 69 15.23 -3.82 30.53
CA ASP A 69 14.43 -4.06 31.73
C ASP A 69 14.46 -2.86 32.69
N ARG A 70 15.63 -2.26 32.89
CA ARG A 70 15.76 -1.06 33.72
C ARG A 70 14.96 0.11 33.15
N THR A 71 15.05 0.33 31.84
CA THR A 71 14.32 1.40 31.15
C THR A 71 12.82 1.16 31.19
N SER A 72 12.37 -0.11 31.15
CA SER A 72 10.96 -0.47 31.26
C SER A 72 10.36 -0.06 32.61
N VAL A 73 11.12 -0.23 33.71
CA VAL A 73 10.69 0.21 35.06
C VAL A 73 10.55 1.74 35.11
N GLU A 74 11.51 2.46 34.54
CA GLU A 74 11.47 3.94 34.50
C GLU A 74 10.30 4.45 33.66
N ILE A 75 10.07 3.86 32.47
CA ILE A 75 8.92 4.20 31.61
C ILE A 75 7.60 3.92 32.34
N ALA A 76 7.48 2.79 33.04
CA ALA A 76 6.27 2.46 33.79
C ALA A 76 5.96 3.51 34.87
N LYS A 77 7.00 4.02 35.55
CA LYS A 77 6.88 5.09 36.52
C LYS A 77 6.39 6.40 35.88
N ILE A 78 6.99 6.79 34.75
CA ILE A 78 6.58 7.99 33.99
C ILE A 78 5.13 7.84 33.51
N MET A 79 4.70 6.65 33.10
CA MET A 79 3.31 6.41 32.67
C MET A 79 2.30 6.45 33.82
N GLN A 80 2.69 6.06 35.04
CA GLN A 80 1.80 6.08 36.21
C GLN A 80 1.72 7.45 36.88
N GLU A 81 2.85 8.15 36.96
CA GLU A 81 3.00 9.39 37.71
C GLU A 81 2.97 10.64 36.82
N GLY A 82 3.24 10.49 35.52
CA GLY A 82 3.31 11.60 34.57
C GLY A 82 1.95 12.01 34.01
N ASP A 83 1.87 13.25 33.55
CA ASP A 83 0.67 13.77 32.91
C ASP A 83 0.34 13.01 31.61
N ILE A 84 -0.93 12.65 31.44
CA ILE A 84 -1.45 11.93 30.27
C ILE A 84 -1.23 12.73 28.98
N PHE A 85 -1.20 14.06 29.09
CA PHE A 85 -0.91 14.97 27.99
C PHE A 85 0.31 15.82 28.35
N PRO A 86 1.21 16.11 27.39
CA PRO A 86 2.27 17.08 27.63
C PRO A 86 1.63 18.40 28.11
N PRO A 87 2.27 19.11 29.06
CA PRO A 87 1.74 20.38 29.55
C PRO A 87 1.50 21.29 28.35
N GLY A 88 0.24 21.72 28.18
CA GLY A 88 -0.16 22.58 27.07
C GLY A 88 0.75 23.80 27.05
N LYS A 89 1.40 24.04 25.91
CA LYS A 89 2.05 25.34 25.67
C LYS A 89 0.92 26.36 25.71
N GLY A 90 0.89 27.20 26.74
CA GLY A 90 -0.19 28.16 26.98
C GLY A 90 -0.48 28.95 25.71
N ASP A 91 -1.72 28.86 25.24
CA ASP A 91 -2.26 29.74 24.21
C ASP A 91 -2.45 31.14 24.84
N ASP A 92 -1.35 31.89 24.98
CA ASP A 92 -1.37 33.31 25.40
C ASP A 92 -1.61 34.27 24.20
N ASP A 93 -2.04 33.74 23.05
CA ASP A 93 -2.18 34.52 21.81
C ASP A 93 -3.66 34.65 21.35
N ALA A 94 -4.59 34.98 22.24
CA ALA A 94 -5.93 35.42 21.83
C ALA A 94 -6.67 36.26 22.88
N SER A 95 -6.20 37.48 23.13
CA SER A 95 -7.06 38.55 23.62
C SER A 95 -6.74 39.83 22.84
N SER A 96 -7.37 39.94 21.68
CA SER A 96 -7.66 41.21 21.01
C SER A 96 -9.11 41.19 20.60
N SER A 97 -9.97 41.70 21.48
CA SER A 97 -11.23 42.38 21.19
C SER A 97 -11.69 43.11 22.44
#